data_AF-A0AAP3ANJ8-F1
#
_entry.id   AF-A0AAP3ANJ8-F1
#
_cell.length_a   1.000
_cell.length_b   1.000
_cell.length_c   1.000
_cell.angle_alpha   90.00
_cell.angle_beta   90.00
_cell.angle_gamma   90.00
#
_symmetry.space_group_name_H-M   'P 1'
#
loop_
_entity.id
_entity.type
_entity.pdbx_description
1 polymer ?
#
loop_
_entity_poly.entity_id
_entity_poly.type
_entity_poly.pdbx_seq_one_letter_code
_entity_poly.pdbx_strand_id
1 'polypeptide(L)'
;MDSKKIKLFYLLPIGIVTLYTFFLLYKFENIPDTIPIYGYGDKAKFGKKILIWVPVALNYLILMFIWVLIKNPNKLNLPIEIN
;
A
#
# COMPACT_ATOMS: atom_id res chain seq x y z
N MET A 1 -8.83 -20.52 -12.75
CA MET A 1 -9.54 -19.45 -12.00
C MET A 1 -9.48 -18.19 -12.86
N ASP A 2 -10.61 -17.70 -13.37
CA ASP A 2 -10.62 -16.72 -14.49
C ASP A 2 -9.76 -15.47 -14.20
N SER A 3 -8.89 -15.10 -15.16
CA SER A 3 -8.01 -13.91 -15.10
C SER A 3 -8.72 -12.64 -14.61
N LYS A 4 -9.99 -12.49 -15.00
CA LYS A 4 -10.83 -11.31 -14.69
C LYS A 4 -11.11 -11.19 -13.19
N LYS A 5 -11.32 -12.31 -12.49
CA LYS A 5 -11.62 -12.31 -11.04
C LYS A 5 -10.39 -11.86 -10.25
N ILE A 6 -9.21 -12.38 -10.58
CA ILE A 6 -7.94 -12.01 -9.92
C ILE A 6 -7.65 -10.52 -10.10
N LYS A 7 -7.84 -9.99 -11.32
CA LYS A 7 -7.68 -8.55 -11.59
C LYS A 7 -8.67 -7.69 -10.80
N LEU A 8 -9.93 -8.14 -10.65
CA LEU A 8 -10.94 -7.43 -9.87
C LEU A 8 -10.60 -7.40 -8.38
N PHE A 9 -10.19 -8.54 -7.81
CA PHE A 9 -9.74 -8.61 -6.42
C PHE A 9 -8.51 -7.75 -6.16
N TYR A 10 -7.59 -7.67 -7.13
CA TYR A 10 -6.42 -6.80 -7.04
C TYR A 10 -6.76 -5.30 -7.15
N LEU A 11 -7.88 -4.94 -7.79
CA LEU A 11 -8.32 -3.55 -7.89
C LEU A 11 -8.78 -2.97 -6.54
N LEU A 12 -9.31 -3.81 -5.66
CA LEU A 12 -9.77 -3.41 -4.32
C LEU A 12 -8.66 -2.77 -3.47
N PRO A 13 -7.51 -3.42 -3.21
CA PRO A 13 -6.45 -2.83 -2.42
C PRO A 13 -5.82 -1.60 -3.09
N ILE A 14 -5.79 -1.52 -4.43
CA ILE A 14 -5.43 -0.28 -5.13
C ILE A 14 -6.39 0.84 -4.75
N GLY A 15 -7.70 0.61 -4.88
CA GLY A 15 -8.71 1.61 -4.56
C GLY A 15 -8.61 2.10 -3.11
N ILE A 16 -8.41 1.18 -2.16
CA ILE A 16 -8.24 1.51 -0.74
C ILE A 16 -7.01 2.38 -0.52
N VAL A 17 -5.84 1.98 -1.03
CA VAL A 17 -4.59 2.73 -0.85
C VAL A 17 -4.66 4.10 -1.54
N THR A 18 -5.29 4.18 -2.72
CA THR A 18 -5.50 5.44 -3.43
C THR A 18 -6.45 6.37 -2.68
N LEU A 19 -7.59 5.88 -2.20
CA LEU A 19 -8.52 6.69 -1.42
C LEU A 19 -7.87 7.19 -0.13
N TYR A 20 -7.13 6.32 0.57
CA TYR A 20 -6.35 6.71 1.74
C TYR A 20 -5.30 7.77 1.42
N THR A 21 -4.64 7.66 0.27
CA THR A 21 -3.66 8.65 -0.18
C THR A 21 -4.30 10.01 -0.39
N PHE A 22 -5.45 10.07 -1.07
CA PHE A 22 -6.20 11.33 -1.25
C PHE A 22 -6.67 11.92 0.07
N PHE A 23 -7.22 11.09 0.95
CA PHE A 23 -7.60 11.53 2.29
C PHE A 23 -6.40 12.09 3.05
N LEU A 24 -5.25 11.41 2.97
CA LEU A 24 -4.03 11.85 3.61
C LEU A 24 -3.55 13.17 3.03
N LEU A 25 -3.52 13.37 1.70
CA LEU A 25 -3.17 14.65 1.07
C LEU A 25 -4.07 15.78 1.56
N TYR A 26 -5.39 15.56 1.59
CA TYR A 26 -6.37 16.57 2.03
C TYR A 26 -6.21 16.94 3.51
N LYS A 27 -5.91 15.97 4.36
CA LYS A 27 -5.70 16.19 5.79
C LYS A 27 -4.26 16.50 6.15
N PHE A 28 -3.31 16.37 5.23
CA PHE A 28 -1.88 16.41 5.54
C PHE A 28 -1.53 17.73 6.22
N GLU A 29 -1.96 18.86 5.68
CA GLU A 29 -1.67 20.18 6.25
C GLU A 29 -2.15 20.35 7.70
N ASN A 30 -3.24 19.68 8.09
CA ASN A 30 -3.81 19.74 9.43
C ASN A 30 -3.10 18.81 10.44
N ILE A 31 -2.19 17.96 9.99
CA ILE A 31 -1.43 17.07 10.87
C ILE A 31 -0.26 17.86 11.46
N PRO A 32 -0.04 17.81 12.79
CA PRO A 32 1.13 18.44 13.41
C PRO A 32 2.44 17.84 12.88
N ASP A 33 3.48 18.66 12.74
CA ASP A 33 4.76 18.24 12.14
C ASP A 33 5.48 17.14 12.93
N THR A 34 5.17 17.04 14.22
CA THR A 34 5.62 15.99 15.12
C THR A 34 4.44 15.12 15.54
N ILE A 35 4.53 13.84 15.20
CA ILE A 35 3.56 12.82 15.58
C ILE A 35 4.15 11.94 16.68
N PRO A 36 3.37 11.59 17.72
CA PRO A 36 3.82 10.61 18.72
C PRO A 36 3.97 9.26 18.04
N ILE A 37 5.20 8.79 17.93
CA ILE A 37 5.51 7.42 17.51
C ILE A 37 5.71 6.60 18.77
N TYR A 38 4.93 5.53 18.91
CA TYR A 38 5.18 4.50 19.91
C TYR A 38 6.47 3.77 19.53
N GLY A 39 7.59 4.24 20.09
CA GLY A 39 8.86 3.54 20.02
C GLY A 39 8.92 2.44 21.07
N TYR A 40 9.63 1.35 20.78
CA TYR A 40 9.95 0.32 21.77
C TYR A 40 10.78 0.95 22.91
N GLY A 41 10.26 0.90 24.14
CA GLY A 41 10.81 1.56 25.33
C GLY A 41 9.94 2.73 25.80
N ASP A 42 9.88 2.91 27.13
CA ASP A 42 8.92 3.71 27.92
C ASP A 42 8.97 5.24 27.72
N LYS A 43 9.38 5.71 26.54
CA LYS A 43 9.47 7.13 26.18
C LYS A 43 8.74 7.36 24.88
N ALA A 44 7.71 8.21 24.91
CA ALA A 44 7.05 8.70 23.72
C ALA A 44 8.10 9.36 22.80
N LYS A 45 8.39 8.72 21.67
CA LYS A 45 9.32 9.26 20.68
C LYS A 45 8.50 10.05 19.67
N PHE A 46 8.79 11.33 19.53
CA PHE A 46 8.16 12.13 18.49
C PHE A 46 8.90 11.89 17.18
N GLY A 47 8.17 11.53 16.13
CA GLY A 47 8.72 11.44 14.78
C GLY A 47 8.14 12.50 13.86
N LYS A 48 8.82 12.68 12.73
CA LYS A 48 8.39 13.62 11.70
C LYS A 48 7.14 13.09 10.99
N LYS A 49 6.16 13.95 10.78
CA LYS A 49 4.95 13.72 9.98
C LYS A 49 5.22 13.11 8.59
N ILE A 50 6.38 13.37 8.00
CA ILE A 50 6.80 12.76 6.73
C ILE A 50 6.87 11.23 6.78
N LEU A 51 7.09 10.63 7.97
CA LEU A 51 7.14 9.18 8.14
C LEU A 51 5.81 8.49 7.80
N ILE A 52 4.68 9.21 7.79
CA ILE A 52 3.38 8.66 7.36
C ILE A 52 3.41 8.28 5.87
N TRP A 53 4.27 8.90 5.06
CA TRP A 53 4.41 8.56 3.64
C TRP A 53 5.17 7.26 3.39
N VAL A 54 6.01 6.82 4.33
CA VAL A 54 6.78 5.57 4.20
C VAL A 54 5.86 4.34 4.04
N PRO A 55 4.88 4.09 4.92
CA PRO A 55 3.96 2.96 4.73
C PRO A 55 3.10 3.13 3.47
N VAL A 56 2.72 4.35 3.07
CA VAL A 56 1.97 4.59 1.83
C VAL A 56 2.80 4.19 0.61
N ALA A 57 4.05 4.66 0.54
CA ALA A 57 4.98 4.32 -0.53
C ALA A 57 5.25 2.81 -0.60
N LEU A 58 5.43 2.16 0.55
CA LEU A 58 5.64 0.72 0.63
C LEU A 58 4.42 -0.07 0.11
N ASN A 59 3.20 0.36 0.45
CA ASN A 59 1.97 -0.25 -0.09
C ASN A 59 1.92 -0.15 -1.62
N TYR A 60 2.22 1.02 -2.19
CA TYR A 60 2.28 1.16 -3.66
C TYR A 60 3.36 0.30 -4.31
N LEU A 61 4.52 0.16 -3.67
CA LEU A 61 5.61 -0.68 -4.16
C LEU A 61 5.17 -2.16 -4.19
N ILE A 62 4.55 -2.64 -3.11
CA ILE A 62 4.00 -4.01 -3.04
C ILE A 62 2.93 -4.22 -4.11
N LEU A 63 1.98 -3.29 -4.25
CA LEU A 63 0.96 -3.34 -5.28
C LEU A 63 1.59 -3.41 -6.68
N MET A 64 2.53 -2.52 -7.00
CA MET A 64 3.23 -2.55 -8.28
C MET A 64 3.91 -3.90 -8.53
N PHE A 65 4.52 -4.49 -7.51
CA PHE A 65 5.12 -5.83 -7.62
C PHE A 65 4.06 -6.89 -7.95
N ILE A 66 2.94 -6.90 -7.23
CA ILE A 66 1.82 -7.82 -7.48
C ILE A 66 1.24 -7.63 -8.90
N TRP A 67 1.13 -6.39 -9.37
CA TRP A 67 0.66 -6.11 -10.74
C TRP A 67 1.59 -6.71 -11.80
N VAL A 68 2.91 -6.57 -11.63
CA VAL A 68 3.91 -7.17 -12.53
C VAL A 68 3.77 -8.69 -12.54
N LEU A 69 3.54 -9.30 -11.39
CA LEU A 69 3.28 -10.73 -11.25
C LEU A 69 2.00 -11.16 -11.97
N ILE A 70 0.89 -10.42 -11.81
CA ILE A 70 -0.39 -10.70 -12.50
C ILE A 70 -0.26 -10.53 -14.02
N LYS A 71 0.52 -9.55 -14.49
CA LYS A 71 0.71 -9.28 -15.92
C LYS A 71 1.61 -10.31 -16.61
N ASN A 72 2.56 -10.90 -15.88
CA ASN A 72 3.49 -11.90 -16.39
C ASN A 72 3.34 -13.25 -15.65
N PRO A 73 2.19 -13.94 -15.80
CA PRO A 73 1.94 -15.21 -15.12
C PRO A 73 2.95 -16.28 -15.54
N ASN A 74 3.50 -16.22 -16.76
CA ASN A 74 4.50 -17.19 -17.26
C ASN A 74 5.82 -17.20 -16.48
N LYS A 75 6.13 -16.17 -15.69
CA LYS A 75 7.32 -16.15 -14.81
C LYS A 75 7.06 -16.74 -13.43
N LEU A 76 5.80 -17.03 -13.14
CA LEU A 76 5.36 -17.66 -11.92
C LEU A 76 4.96 -19.08 -12.29
N ASN A 77 5.71 -20.09 -11.83
CA ASN A 77 5.25 -21.47 -11.78
C ASN A 77 4.08 -21.64 -10.78
N LEU A 78 3.19 -20.66 -10.68
CA LEU A 78 1.96 -20.75 -9.94
C LEU A 78 1.02 -21.62 -10.79
N PRO A 79 0.36 -22.64 -10.21
CA PRO A 79 -0.61 -23.50 -10.89
C PRO A 79 -1.94 -22.75 -11.13
N ILE A 80 -1.85 -21.50 -11.57
CA ILE A 80 -3.00 -20.68 -11.89
C ILE A 80 -3.17 -20.81 -13.40
N GLU A 81 -3.96 -21.80 -13.80
CA GLU A 81 -4.47 -21.87 -15.17
C GLU A 81 -5.36 -20.63 -15.40
N ILE A 82 -4.80 -19.73 -16.21
CA ILE A 82 -5.51 -18.59 -16.77
C ILE A 82 -5.97 -19.02 -18.15
N ASN A 83 -7.13 -19.68 -18.20
CA ASN A 83 -7.89 -19.90 -19.44
C ASN A 83 -8.67 -18.62 -19.79
#